data_AF-A0A965M5F7-F1
#
_entry.id   AF-A0A965M5F7-F1
#
_cell.length_a   1.000
_cell.length_b   1.000
_cell.length_c   1.000
_cell.angle_alpha   90.00
_cell.angle_beta   90.00
_cell.angle_gamma   90.00
#
_symmetry.space_group_name_H-M   'P 1'
#
loop_
_entity.id
_entity.type
_entity.pdbx_description
1 polymer ?
#
loop_
_entity_poly.entity_id
_entity_poly.type
_entity_poly.pdbx_seq_one_letter_code
_entity_poly.pdbx_strand_id
1 'polypeptide(L)'
;MAAGLACFLFLSWGGVKTFWEQAMTQAQRKATYGFQGPTAVAIREKVGQGLALAALGGFRGLAANALMLQAHGAWEEQQWVRVRTSLELATVLQPRVAVFWDTASWHLAWNAAVAAERFNGESSETKRRMEARRWVEAGRD
;
A
#
# COMPACT_ATOMS: atom_id res chain seq x y z
N MET A 1 -30.65 31.22 13.68
CA MET A 1 -29.40 32.02 13.55
C MET A 1 -28.23 31.44 14.33
N ALA A 2 -28.39 30.96 15.58
CA ALA A 2 -27.27 30.48 16.40
C ALA A 2 -26.50 29.27 15.83
N ALA A 3 -27.18 28.29 15.21
CA ALA A 3 -26.53 27.10 14.65
C ALA A 3 -25.60 27.40 13.46
N GLY A 4 -25.95 28.36 12.61
CA GLY A 4 -25.11 28.77 11.48
C GLY A 4 -23.82 29.47 11.91
N LEU A 5 -23.90 30.30 12.96
CA LEU A 5 -22.75 30.98 13.55
C LEU A 5 -21.75 30.00 14.18
N ALA A 6 -22.24 28.97 14.86
CA ALA A 6 -21.41 27.91 15.42
C ALA A 6 -20.66 27.14 14.31
N CYS A 7 -21.34 26.74 13.23
CA CYS A 7 -20.70 26.07 12.10
C CYS A 7 -19.62 26.93 11.44
N PHE A 8 -19.88 28.23 11.26
CA PHE A 8 -18.90 29.15 10.71
C PHE A 8 -17.66 29.29 11.58
N LEU A 9 -17.83 29.36 12.91
CA LEU A 9 -16.71 29.44 13.85
C LEU A 9 -15.87 28.16 13.89
N PHE A 10 -16.49 26.99 13.80
CA PHE A 10 -15.74 25.73 13.73
C PHE A 10 -14.98 25.59 12.41
N LEU A 11 -15.57 25.99 11.29
CA LEU A 11 -14.91 25.95 9.99
C LEU A 11 -13.76 26.96 9.90
N SER A 12 -13.95 28.18 10.42
CA SER A 12 -12.89 29.20 10.44
C SER A 12 -11.74 28.80 11.37
N TRP A 13 -12.05 28.31 12.57
CA TRP A 13 -11.04 27.81 13.50
C TRP A 13 -10.29 26.59 12.95
N GLY A 14 -11.02 25.65 12.35
CA GLY A 14 -10.43 24.47 11.69
C GLY A 14 -9.48 24.85 10.56
N GLY A 15 -9.88 25.81 9.72
CA GLY A 15 -9.05 26.30 8.60
C GLY A 15 -7.77 27.00 9.10
N VAL A 16 -7.88 27.87 10.09
CA VAL A 16 -6.72 28.58 10.68
C VAL A 16 -5.76 27.59 11.33
N LYS A 17 -6.27 26.65 12.13
CA LYS A 17 -5.46 25.65 12.82
C LYS A 17 -4.74 24.73 11.84
N THR A 18 -5.43 24.21 10.83
CA THR A 18 -4.82 23.31 9.84
C THR A 18 -3.75 24.01 9.02
N PHE A 19 -3.94 25.28 8.65
CA PHE A 19 -2.89 26.07 8.00
C PHE A 19 -1.65 26.20 8.88
N TRP A 20 -1.84 26.45 10.18
CA TRP A 20 -0.75 26.60 11.14
C TRP A 20 0.04 25.30 11.35
N GLU A 21 -0.65 24.17 11.47
CA GLU A 21 -0.03 22.84 11.58
C GLU A 21 0.77 22.47 10.33
N GLN A 22 0.24 22.81 9.14
CA GLN A 22 0.92 22.59 7.87
C GLN A 22 2.20 23.42 7.77
N ALA A 23 2.15 24.70 8.18
CA ALA A 23 3.32 25.57 8.18
C ALA A 23 4.42 25.06 9.13
N MET A 24 4.06 24.65 10.35
CA MET A 24 5.01 24.06 11.31
C MET A 24 5.61 22.75 10.80
N THR A 25 4.79 21.89 10.21
CA THR A 25 5.24 20.60 9.67
C THR A 25 6.23 20.82 8.52
N GLN A 26 5.99 21.80 7.66
CA GLN A 26 6.93 22.16 6.59
C GLN A 26 8.25 22.72 7.14
N ALA A 27 8.19 23.55 8.18
CA ALA A 27 9.38 24.09 8.85
C ALA A 27 10.22 22.98 9.52
N GLN A 28 9.58 22.05 10.24
CA GLN A 28 10.26 20.89 10.83
C GLN A 28 10.87 19.98 9.76
N ARG A 29 10.14 19.69 8.67
CA ARG A 29 10.66 18.85 7.57
C ARG A 29 11.89 19.47 6.92
N LYS A 30 11.92 20.79 6.73
CA LYS A 30 13.07 21.52 6.20
C LYS A 30 14.28 21.42 7.15
N ALA A 31 14.05 21.51 8.46
CA ALA A 31 15.10 21.41 9.47
C ALA A 31 15.67 20.00 9.62
N THR A 32 14.83 18.95 9.49
CA THR A 32 15.24 17.56 9.71
C THR A 32 15.85 16.91 8.46
N TYR A 33 15.34 17.20 7.26
CA TYR A 33 15.71 16.44 6.05
C TYR A 33 16.30 17.28 4.91
N GLY A 34 16.29 18.62 5.01
CA GLY A 34 16.87 19.52 3.99
C GLY A 34 16.16 19.52 2.62
N PHE A 35 15.15 18.66 2.42
CA PHE A 35 14.44 18.47 1.15
C PHE A 35 12.94 18.75 1.30
N GLN A 36 12.35 19.45 0.33
CA GLN A 36 10.93 19.88 0.35
C GLN A 36 9.99 19.01 -0.48
N GLY A 37 10.48 17.91 -1.09
CA GLY A 37 9.63 17.03 -1.90
C GLY A 37 8.82 16.03 -1.08
N PRO A 38 7.79 15.42 -1.69
CA PRO A 38 7.02 14.36 -1.07
C PRO A 38 7.94 13.17 -0.77
N THR A 39 7.97 12.74 0.49
CA THR A 39 8.69 11.54 0.90
C THR A 39 8.05 10.31 0.24
N ALA A 40 8.82 9.24 0.03
CA ALA A 40 8.28 7.98 -0.51
C ALA A 40 7.06 7.48 0.30
N VAL A 41 7.06 7.72 1.62
CA VAL A 41 5.94 7.44 2.52
C VAL A 41 4.71 8.27 2.18
N ALA A 42 4.87 9.59 1.97
CA ALA A 42 3.77 10.47 1.60
C ALA A 42 3.19 10.14 0.21
N ILE A 43 4.04 9.71 -0.74
CA ILE A 43 3.60 9.24 -2.05
C ILE A 43 2.77 7.96 -1.90
N ARG A 44 3.28 6.97 -1.14
CA ARG A 44 2.57 5.72 -0.86
C ARG A 44 1.22 5.97 -0.17
N GLU A 45 1.17 6.87 0.79
CA GLU A 45 -0.04 7.21 1.52
C GLU A 45 -1.09 7.88 0.62
N LYS A 46 -0.70 8.86 -0.21
CA LYS A 46 -1.59 9.49 -1.18
C LYS A 46 -2.07 8.52 -2.25
N VAL A 47 -1.22 7.61 -2.71
CA VAL A 47 -1.60 6.53 -3.64
C VAL A 47 -2.63 5.61 -2.98
N GLY A 48 -2.43 5.22 -1.72
CA GLY A 48 -3.39 4.42 -0.95
C GLY A 48 -4.75 5.11 -0.77
N GLN A 49 -4.75 6.40 -0.43
CA GLN A 49 -5.98 7.20 -0.31
C GLN A 49 -6.67 7.38 -1.67
N GLY A 50 -5.92 7.61 -2.74
CA GLY A 50 -6.45 7.71 -4.11
C GLY A 50 -7.08 6.39 -4.58
N LEU A 51 -6.45 5.25 -4.27
CA LEU A 51 -7.01 3.92 -4.54
C LEU A 51 -8.30 3.67 -3.73
N ALA A 52 -8.34 4.07 -2.46
CA ALA A 52 -9.55 3.97 -1.64
C ALA A 52 -10.70 4.81 -2.21
N LEU A 53 -10.42 6.05 -2.62
CA LEU A 53 -11.41 6.92 -3.27
C LEU A 53 -11.86 6.36 -4.63
N ALA A 54 -10.93 5.82 -5.43
CA ALA A 54 -11.23 5.17 -6.70
C ALA A 54 -12.13 3.94 -6.50
N ALA A 55 -11.91 3.16 -5.44
CA ALA A 55 -12.77 2.03 -5.09
C ALA A 55 -14.20 2.46 -4.76
N LEU A 56 -14.36 3.54 -3.99
CA LEU A 56 -15.66 4.09 -3.57
C LEU A 56 -16.40 4.82 -4.72
N GLY A 57 -15.67 5.40 -5.68
CA GLY A 57 -16.22 6.17 -6.80
C GLY A 57 -16.56 5.38 -8.07
N GLY A 58 -16.49 4.04 -8.04
CA GLY A 58 -16.76 3.18 -9.21
C GLY A 58 -15.54 2.89 -10.10
N PHE A 59 -14.37 3.43 -9.79
CA PHE A 59 -13.10 3.21 -10.50
C PHE A 59 -12.30 2.00 -9.97
N ARG A 60 -12.91 1.11 -9.17
CA ARG A 60 -12.28 -0.08 -8.60
C ARG A 60 -11.50 -0.94 -9.61
N GLY A 61 -11.93 -0.99 -10.87
CA GLY A 61 -11.21 -1.73 -11.92
C GLY A 61 -9.88 -1.10 -12.33
N LEU A 62 -9.84 0.22 -12.49
CA LEU A 62 -8.59 0.96 -12.75
C LEU A 62 -7.64 0.87 -11.55
N ALA A 63 -8.19 0.99 -10.34
CA ALA A 63 -7.44 0.82 -9.10
C ALA A 63 -6.79 -0.56 -9.00
N ALA A 64 -7.55 -1.63 -9.28
CA ALA A 64 -7.03 -2.99 -9.27
C ALA A 64 -5.95 -3.21 -10.34
N ASN A 65 -6.14 -2.70 -11.56
CA ASN A 65 -5.10 -2.76 -12.61
C ASN A 65 -3.81 -2.04 -12.20
N ALA A 66 -3.92 -0.87 -11.56
CA ALA A 66 -2.75 -0.14 -11.06
C ALA A 66 -2.03 -0.92 -9.94
N LEU A 67 -2.76 -1.65 -9.11
CA LEU A 67 -2.18 -2.54 -8.10
C LEU A 67 -1.47 -3.75 -8.72
N MET A 68 -1.99 -4.32 -9.80
CA MET A 68 -1.30 -5.38 -10.55
C MET A 68 0.03 -4.90 -11.13
N LEU A 69 0.07 -3.68 -11.68
CA LEU A 69 1.32 -3.06 -12.16
C LEU A 69 2.31 -2.79 -11.01
N GLN A 70 1.82 -2.32 -9.86
CA GLN A 70 2.67 -2.15 -8.67
C GLN A 70 3.20 -3.47 -8.14
N ALA A 71 2.40 -4.54 -8.17
CA ALA A 71 2.82 -5.89 -7.81
C ALA A 71 3.94 -6.37 -8.74
N HIS A 72 3.81 -6.11 -10.04
CA HIS A 72 4.83 -6.46 -11.02
C HIS A 72 6.18 -5.78 -10.73
N GLY A 73 6.20 -4.45 -10.56
CA GLY A 73 7.44 -3.74 -10.21
C GLY A 73 8.03 -4.18 -8.87
N ALA A 74 7.18 -4.45 -7.87
CA ALA A 74 7.65 -4.99 -6.58
C ALA A 74 8.24 -6.40 -6.71
N TRP A 75 7.74 -7.21 -7.64
CA TRP A 75 8.28 -8.54 -7.91
C TRP A 75 9.65 -8.47 -8.57
N GLU A 76 9.85 -7.55 -9.52
CA GLU A 76 11.17 -7.30 -10.13
C GLU A 76 12.22 -6.91 -9.06
N GLU A 77 11.81 -6.13 -8.06
CA GLU A 77 12.64 -5.74 -6.91
C GLU A 77 12.68 -6.79 -5.77
N GLN A 78 12.05 -7.96 -5.96
CA GLN A 78 11.91 -9.04 -4.96
C GLN A 78 11.32 -8.58 -3.60
N GLN A 79 10.47 -7.56 -3.61
CA GLN A 79 9.80 -7.03 -2.43
C GLN A 79 8.51 -7.82 -2.12
N TRP A 80 8.65 -9.07 -1.68
CA TRP A 80 7.55 -10.04 -1.55
C TRP A 80 6.36 -9.57 -0.70
N VAL A 81 6.61 -8.80 0.37
CA VAL A 81 5.53 -8.21 1.17
C VAL A 81 4.71 -7.21 0.35
N ARG A 82 5.36 -6.37 -0.46
CA ARG A 82 4.68 -5.40 -1.34
C ARG A 82 3.93 -6.11 -2.47
N VAL A 83 4.49 -7.18 -3.02
CA VAL A 83 3.81 -8.05 -4.01
C VAL A 83 2.50 -8.56 -3.40
N ARG A 84 2.58 -9.21 -2.24
CA ARG A 84 1.42 -9.76 -1.53
C ARG A 84 0.34 -8.72 -1.28
N THR A 85 0.69 -7.61 -0.61
CA THR A 85 -0.28 -6.56 -0.28
C THR A 85 -0.97 -6.00 -1.52
N SER A 86 -0.24 -5.86 -2.64
CA SER A 86 -0.82 -5.30 -3.86
C SER A 86 -1.78 -6.28 -4.54
N LEU A 87 -1.42 -7.57 -4.59
CA LEU A 87 -2.25 -8.62 -5.17
C LEU A 87 -3.50 -8.92 -4.32
N GLU A 88 -3.38 -8.95 -2.99
CA GLU A 88 -4.51 -9.07 -2.07
C GLU A 88 -5.49 -7.90 -2.25
N LEU A 89 -5.01 -6.66 -2.34
CA LEU A 89 -5.88 -5.51 -2.60
C LEU A 89 -6.55 -5.59 -3.98
N ALA A 90 -5.83 -6.08 -5.01
CA ALA A 90 -6.38 -6.23 -6.35
C ALA A 90 -7.52 -7.26 -6.40
N THR A 91 -7.34 -8.41 -5.74
CA THR A 91 -8.39 -9.46 -5.65
C THR A 91 -9.59 -9.00 -4.82
N VAL A 92 -9.38 -8.23 -3.76
CA VAL A 92 -10.48 -7.61 -2.99
C VAL A 92 -11.27 -6.60 -3.83
N LEU A 93 -10.61 -5.78 -4.64
CA LEU A 93 -11.27 -4.79 -5.49
C LEU A 93 -12.03 -5.40 -6.68
N GLN A 94 -11.54 -6.53 -7.21
CA GLN A 94 -12.10 -7.21 -8.38
C GLN A 94 -12.20 -8.73 -8.17
N PRO A 95 -13.06 -9.20 -7.24
CA PRO A 95 -13.11 -10.62 -6.87
C PRO A 95 -13.63 -11.53 -7.98
N ARG A 96 -14.32 -10.98 -8.99
CA ARG A 96 -14.88 -11.75 -10.11
C ARG A 96 -13.90 -11.99 -11.26
N VAL A 97 -12.68 -11.46 -11.17
CA VAL A 97 -11.66 -11.54 -12.22
C VAL A 97 -10.67 -12.66 -11.86
N ALA A 98 -10.90 -13.86 -12.42
CA ALA A 98 -10.13 -15.07 -12.08
C ALA A 98 -8.62 -14.90 -12.25
N VAL A 99 -8.16 -14.22 -13.31
CA VAL A 99 -6.72 -14.02 -13.56
C VAL A 99 -6.00 -13.28 -12.43
N PHE A 100 -6.68 -12.46 -11.63
CA PHE A 100 -6.04 -11.80 -10.49
C PHE A 100 -5.76 -12.78 -9.36
N TRP A 101 -6.67 -13.71 -9.12
CA TRP A 101 -6.48 -14.79 -8.16
C TRP A 101 -5.37 -15.72 -8.61
N ASP A 102 -5.40 -16.17 -9.87
CA ASP A 102 -4.36 -17.06 -10.42
C ASP A 102 -2.96 -16.41 -10.31
N THR A 103 -2.88 -15.11 -10.63
CA THR A 103 -1.64 -14.34 -10.51
C THR A 103 -1.19 -14.21 -9.06
N ALA A 104 -2.10 -13.90 -8.13
CA ALA A 104 -1.81 -13.82 -6.70
C ALA A 104 -1.26 -15.15 -6.17
N SER A 105 -2.01 -16.24 -6.39
CA SER A 105 -1.63 -17.59 -5.97
C SER A 105 -0.29 -18.01 -6.55
N TRP A 106 -0.04 -17.76 -7.84
CA TRP A 106 1.23 -18.13 -8.48
C TRP A 106 2.42 -17.35 -7.90
N HIS A 107 2.31 -16.03 -7.74
CA HIS A 107 3.40 -15.24 -7.16
C HIS A 107 3.71 -15.63 -5.72
N LEU A 108 2.71 -15.94 -4.90
CA LEU A 108 2.90 -16.31 -3.50
C LEU A 108 3.38 -17.75 -3.37
N ALA A 109 2.64 -18.71 -3.92
CA ALA A 109 2.92 -20.13 -3.70
C ALA A 109 4.13 -20.64 -4.47
N TRP A 110 4.54 -19.95 -5.54
CA TRP A 110 5.71 -20.34 -6.32
C TRP A 110 6.87 -19.36 -6.15
N ASN A 111 6.70 -18.12 -6.63
CA ASN A 111 7.83 -17.20 -6.73
C ASN A 111 8.40 -16.79 -5.36
N ALA A 112 7.53 -16.38 -4.43
CA ALA A 112 7.94 -16.00 -3.07
C ALA A 112 8.42 -17.20 -2.26
N ALA A 113 7.73 -18.34 -2.37
CA ALA A 113 8.13 -19.57 -1.69
C ALA A 113 9.54 -20.03 -2.09
N VAL A 114 9.82 -20.10 -3.40
CA VAL A 114 11.16 -20.48 -3.92
C VAL A 114 12.22 -19.45 -3.51
N ALA A 115 11.88 -18.15 -3.51
CA ALA A 115 12.79 -17.12 -3.04
C ALA A 115 13.15 -17.29 -1.56
N ALA A 116 12.17 -17.65 -0.71
CA ALA A 116 12.40 -17.95 0.70
C ALA A 116 13.27 -19.20 0.91
N GLU A 117 13.07 -20.27 0.13
CA GLU A 117 13.91 -21.48 0.20
C GLU A 117 15.38 -21.21 -0.13
N ARG A 118 15.61 -20.32 -1.10
CA ARG A 118 16.94 -19.97 -1.63
C ARG A 118 17.58 -18.76 -0.95
N PHE A 119 16.96 -18.22 0.10
CA PHE A 119 17.46 -17.03 0.78
C PHE A 119 18.80 -17.30 1.47
N ASN A 120 19.87 -16.63 1.01
CA ASN A 120 21.23 -16.82 1.52
C ASN A 120 21.47 -16.20 2.91
N GLY A 121 20.60 -15.30 3.37
CA GLY A 121 20.71 -14.65 4.68
C GLY A 121 20.27 -15.49 5.87
N GLU A 122 19.65 -16.65 5.64
CA GLU A 122 19.28 -17.60 6.69
C GLU A 122 20.08 -18.89 6.50
N SER A 123 20.87 -19.29 7.51
CA SER A 123 21.73 -20.48 7.43
C SER A 123 20.94 -21.78 7.65
N SER A 124 19.89 -21.75 8.46
CA SER A 124 19.07 -22.91 8.78
C SER A 124 18.14 -23.30 7.64
N GLU A 125 18.33 -24.50 7.08
CA GLU A 125 17.45 -25.04 6.06
C GLU A 125 16.00 -25.18 6.54
N THR A 126 15.80 -25.63 7.79
CA THR A 126 14.47 -25.77 8.38
C THR A 126 13.72 -24.45 8.40
N LYS A 127 14.37 -23.35 8.79
CA LYS A 127 13.74 -22.02 8.81
C LYS A 127 13.37 -21.55 7.41
N ARG A 128 14.24 -21.74 6.41
CA ARG A 128 13.93 -21.41 5.01
C ARG A 128 12.73 -22.21 4.50
N ARG A 129 12.67 -23.51 4.78
CA ARG A 129 11.53 -24.37 4.41
C ARG A 129 10.23 -23.98 5.14
N MET A 130 10.30 -23.60 6.41
CA MET A 130 9.13 -23.10 7.15
C MET A 130 8.61 -21.79 6.56
N GLU A 131 9.51 -20.86 6.23
CA GLU A 131 9.11 -19.59 5.61
C GLU A 131 8.52 -19.81 4.22
N ALA A 132 9.13 -20.68 3.39
CA ALA A 132 8.58 -21.05 2.10
C ALA A 132 7.17 -21.65 2.20
N ARG A 133 6.93 -22.52 3.20
CA ARG A 133 5.58 -23.06 3.46
C ARG A 133 4.55 -21.98 3.77
N ARG A 134 4.92 -20.94 4.53
CA ARG A 134 4.01 -19.81 4.79
C ARG A 134 3.59 -19.10 3.51
N TRP A 135 4.49 -18.97 2.53
CA TRP A 135 4.17 -18.39 1.22
C TRP A 135 3.28 -19.30 0.38
N VAL A 136 3.49 -20.62 0.44
CA VAL A 136 2.59 -21.61 -0.19
C VAL A 136 1.19 -21.54 0.41
N GLU A 137 1.09 -21.47 1.73
CA GLU A 137 -0.19 -21.32 2.45
C GLU A 137 -0.86 -19.99 2.07
N ALA A 138 -0.12 -18.88 2.07
CA ALA A 138 -0.65 -17.58 1.68
C ALA A 138 -1.15 -17.51 0.23
N GLY A 139 -0.66 -18.36 -0.68
CA GLY A 139 -1.15 -18.44 -2.06
C GLY A 139 -2.36 -19.33 -2.25
N ARG A 140 -2.79 -20.07 -1.22
CA ARG A 140 -4.01 -20.90 -1.24
C ARG A 140 -5.26 -20.16 -0.79
N ASP A 141 -5.07 -19.13 0.03
CA ASP A 141 -6.13 -18.26 0.56
C ASP A 141 -6.51 -17.16 -0.45
#